data_AF-A0A2A4F870-F1
#
_entry.id   AF-A0A2A4F870-F1
#
_cell.length_a   1.000
_cell.length_b   1.000
_cell.length_c   1.000
_cell.angle_alpha   90.00
_cell.angle_beta   90.00
_cell.angle_gamma   90.00
#
_symmetry.space_group_name_H-M   'P 1'
#
loop_
_entity.id
_entity.type
_entity.pdbx_description
1 polymer ?
#
loop_
_entity_poly.entity_id
_entity_poly.type
_entity_poly.pdbx_seq_one_letter_code
_entity_poly.pdbx_strand_id
1 'polypeptide(L)'
;MPVEHHLALARYYDTVLECTFELGGERCEASEVFHREGFLPLIVEVASSRSMRTFNQPLKAEIVAHESALLGKSVVLPDEGEQRALLLLMHAAELVFKPVRGKTIELYPIFEYCWMAPEKRARAAWQPTDI
;
A
#
# COMPACT_ATOMS: atom_id res chain seq x y z
N MET A 1 -1.68 -19.29 14.52
CA MET A 1 -0.97 -18.00 14.62
C MET A 1 -1.79 -16.96 13.89
N PRO A 2 -2.03 -15.77 14.47
CA PRO A 2 -2.63 -14.67 13.71
C PRO A 2 -1.74 -14.37 12.50
N VAL A 3 -2.35 -14.19 11.33
CA VAL A 3 -1.62 -13.83 10.12
C VAL A 3 -1.52 -12.31 10.12
N GLU A 4 -0.30 -11.79 10.18
CA GLU A 4 -0.06 -10.35 10.10
C GLU A 4 -0.52 -9.83 8.73
N HIS A 5 -1.28 -8.73 8.73
CA HIS A 5 -1.94 -8.19 7.53
C HIS A 5 -0.97 -7.97 6.36
N HIS A 6 0.22 -7.46 6.65
CA HIS A 6 1.23 -7.22 5.62
C HIS A 6 1.80 -8.51 5.00
N LEU A 7 1.99 -9.56 5.80
CA LEU A 7 2.43 -10.86 5.31
C LEU A 7 1.35 -11.55 4.47
N ALA A 8 0.07 -11.36 4.82
CA ALA A 8 -1.04 -11.84 4.00
C ALA A 8 -1.06 -11.17 2.62
N LEU A 9 -0.88 -9.84 2.57
CA LEU A 9 -0.80 -9.09 1.31
C LEU A 9 0.42 -9.53 0.47
N ALA A 10 1.60 -9.62 1.09
CA ALA A 10 2.81 -10.06 0.42
C ALA A 10 2.62 -11.46 -0.21
N ARG A 11 2.07 -12.42 0.55
CA ARG A 11 1.76 -13.75 0.02
C ARG A 11 0.73 -13.72 -1.09
N TYR A 12 -0.32 -12.92 -0.98
CA TYR A 12 -1.32 -12.81 -2.05
C TYR A 12 -0.68 -12.35 -3.37
N TYR A 13 0.15 -11.31 -3.33
CA TYR A 13 0.81 -10.80 -4.54
C TYR A 13 1.84 -11.79 -5.10
N ASP A 14 2.65 -12.41 -4.25
CA ASP A 14 3.70 -13.33 -4.67
C ASP A 14 3.14 -14.67 -5.18
N THR A 15 2.18 -15.26 -4.46
CA THR A 15 1.75 -16.65 -4.72
C THR A 15 0.47 -16.77 -5.54
N VAL A 16 -0.47 -15.82 -5.41
CA VAL A 16 -1.76 -15.89 -6.09
C VAL A 16 -1.74 -15.07 -7.38
N LEU A 17 -1.22 -13.85 -7.30
CA LEU A 17 -1.08 -12.98 -8.46
C LEU A 17 0.22 -13.20 -9.22
N GLU A 18 1.20 -13.90 -8.65
CA GLU A 18 2.51 -14.16 -9.28
C GLU A 18 3.19 -12.85 -9.74
N CYS A 19 2.95 -11.75 -9.00
CA CYS A 19 3.52 -10.45 -9.30
C CYS A 19 4.90 -10.31 -8.68
N THR A 20 5.79 -9.61 -9.40
CA THR A 20 7.06 -9.14 -8.84
C THR A 20 7.02 -7.62 -8.72
N PHE A 21 7.96 -7.05 -7.97
CA PHE A 21 8.04 -5.61 -7.76
C PHE A 21 9.41 -5.07 -8.16
N GLU A 22 9.43 -3.89 -8.76
CA GLU A 22 10.65 -3.18 -9.13
C GLU A 22 10.55 -1.71 -8.73
N LEU A 23 11.60 -1.18 -8.12
CA LEU A 23 11.74 0.23 -7.79
C LEU A 23 13.02 0.77 -8.43
N GLY A 24 12.86 1.53 -9.53
CA GLY A 24 13.98 2.20 -10.20
C GLY A 24 15.02 1.24 -10.77
N GLY A 25 14.62 0.08 -11.29
CA GLY A 25 15.55 -0.94 -11.79
C GLY A 25 15.89 -2.05 -10.80
N GLU A 26 15.58 -1.87 -9.51
CA GLU A 26 15.92 -2.84 -8.47
C GLU A 26 14.71 -3.67 -8.06
N ARG A 27 14.89 -5.00 -8.04
CA ARG A 27 13.85 -5.93 -7.61
C ARG A 27 13.62 -5.80 -6.10
N CYS A 28 12.36 -5.63 -5.70
CA CYS A 28 11.95 -5.61 -4.30
C CYS A 28 11.22 -6.90 -3.92
N GLU A 29 11.40 -7.36 -2.68
CA GLU A 29 10.56 -8.44 -2.17
C GLU A 29 9.16 -7.92 -1.81
N ALA A 30 8.13 -8.75 -2.01
CA ALA A 30 6.77 -8.38 -1.63
C ALA A 30 6.67 -8.06 -0.11
N SER A 31 7.43 -8.79 0.71
CA SER A 31 7.57 -8.55 2.16
C SER A 31 8.00 -7.11 2.47
N GLU A 32 8.95 -6.56 1.72
CA GLU A 32 9.47 -5.19 1.87
C GLU A 32 8.44 -4.16 1.38
N VAL A 33 7.80 -4.44 0.24
CA VAL A 33 6.77 -3.55 -0.34
C VAL A 33 5.60 -3.36 0.62
N PHE A 34 5.11 -4.45 1.21
CA PHE A 34 4.01 -4.41 2.16
C PHE A 34 4.46 -4.17 3.62
N HIS A 35 5.75 -4.01 3.89
CA HIS A 35 6.23 -3.71 5.24
C HIS A 35 5.65 -2.38 5.75
N ARG A 36 5.56 -2.23 7.08
CA ARG A 36 5.04 -1.00 7.72
C ARG A 36 5.80 0.28 7.34
N GLU A 37 7.06 0.14 6.92
CA GLU A 37 7.94 1.24 6.48
C GLU A 37 8.09 1.31 4.94
N GLY A 38 7.39 0.44 4.21
CA GLY A 38 7.34 0.39 2.74
C GLY A 38 6.17 1.18 2.18
N PHE A 39 5.37 0.55 1.31
CA PHE A 39 4.15 1.13 0.72
C PHE A 39 2.90 0.92 1.56
N LEU A 40 2.96 0.14 2.65
CA LEU A 40 1.80 -0.10 3.51
C LEU A 40 1.14 1.19 4.05
N PRO A 41 1.88 2.24 4.47
CA PRO A 41 1.25 3.49 4.89
C PRO A 41 0.35 4.10 3.82
N LEU A 42 0.78 4.09 2.54
CA LEU A 42 -0.05 4.58 1.43
C LEU A 42 -1.30 3.72 1.24
N ILE A 43 -1.15 2.40 1.28
CA ILE A 43 -2.28 1.45 1.18
C ILE A 43 -3.30 1.71 2.30
N VAL A 44 -2.82 1.98 3.51
CA VAL A 44 -3.66 2.32 4.66
C VAL A 44 -4.36 3.66 4.48
N GLU A 45 -3.69 4.70 3.96
CA GLU A 45 -4.33 5.98 3.62
C GLU A 45 -5.48 5.78 2.63
N VAL A 46 -5.24 4.99 1.56
CA VAL A 46 -6.25 4.63 0.56
C VAL A 46 -7.42 3.88 1.21
N ALA A 47 -7.13 2.84 1.96
CA ALA A 47 -8.13 1.99 2.59
C ALA A 47 -8.96 2.77 3.62
N SER A 48 -8.33 3.66 4.39
CA SER A 48 -8.99 4.51 5.39
C SER A 48 -9.91 5.55 4.73
N SER A 49 -9.47 6.19 3.64
CA SER A 49 -10.30 7.09 2.83
C SER A 49 -11.57 6.37 2.32
N ARG A 50 -11.42 5.16 1.79
CA ARG A 50 -12.55 4.36 1.32
C ARG A 50 -13.46 3.89 2.45
N SER A 51 -12.89 3.49 3.56
CA SER A 51 -13.65 3.11 4.76
C SER A 51 -14.49 4.29 5.27
N MET A 52 -13.92 5.49 5.30
CA MET A 52 -14.66 6.71 5.65
C MET A 52 -15.84 6.95 4.70
N ARG A 53 -15.64 6.82 3.37
CA ARG A 53 -16.74 7.01 2.40
C ARG A 53 -17.83 5.94 2.48
N THR A 54 -17.45 4.69 2.76
CA THR A 54 -18.36 3.54 2.69
C THR A 54 -19.08 3.29 4.02
N PHE A 55 -18.37 3.44 5.13
CA PHE A 55 -18.83 3.05 6.46
C PHE A 55 -18.88 4.22 7.44
N ASN A 56 -18.52 5.44 7.01
CA ASN A 56 -18.42 6.63 7.85
C ASN A 56 -17.48 6.43 9.06
N GLN A 57 -16.47 5.57 8.89
CA GLN A 57 -15.48 5.25 9.92
C GLN A 57 -14.13 4.98 9.25
N PRO A 58 -13.04 5.64 9.68
CA PRO A 58 -11.70 5.36 9.16
C PRO A 58 -11.18 4.02 9.71
N LEU A 59 -10.15 3.46 9.06
CA LEU A 59 -9.39 2.38 9.67
C LEU A 59 -8.74 2.88 10.96
N LYS A 60 -8.77 2.07 12.02
CA LYS A 60 -8.11 2.36 13.30
C LYS A 60 -6.59 2.14 13.23
N ALA A 61 -5.95 2.64 12.19
CA ALA A 61 -4.51 2.55 11.99
C ALA A 61 -3.84 3.89 12.35
N GLU A 62 -2.65 3.83 12.94
CA GLU A 62 -1.86 5.01 13.27
C GLU A 62 -0.73 5.16 12.27
N ILE A 63 -0.67 6.31 11.59
CA ILE A 63 0.42 6.65 10.68
C ILE A 63 1.33 7.65 11.38
N VAL A 64 2.59 7.28 11.55
CA VAL A 64 3.61 8.08 12.25
C VAL A 64 4.71 8.50 11.29
N ALA A 65 5.30 9.67 11.52
CA ALA A 65 6.48 10.10 10.77
C ALA A 65 7.68 9.20 11.12
N HIS A 66 8.43 8.76 10.11
CA HIS A 66 9.60 7.90 10.29
C HIS A 66 10.62 8.17 9.18
N GLU A 67 11.68 8.91 9.49
CA GLU A 67 12.59 9.47 8.49
C GLU A 67 13.32 8.43 7.63
N SER A 68 13.63 7.26 8.18
CA SER A 68 14.30 6.18 7.44
C SER A 68 13.33 5.26 6.68
N ALA A 69 12.02 5.51 6.74
CA ALA A 69 11.03 4.73 5.99
C ALA A 69 10.98 5.20 4.54
N LEU A 70 10.59 4.30 3.63
CA LEU A 70 10.58 4.56 2.18
C LEU A 70 9.76 5.80 1.80
N LEU A 71 8.66 6.03 2.50
CA LEU A 71 7.73 7.15 2.28
C LEU A 71 7.80 8.20 3.41
N GLY A 72 8.84 8.17 4.24
CA GLY A 72 8.99 9.06 5.41
C GLY A 72 7.96 8.82 6.53
N LYS A 73 7.24 7.69 6.46
CA LYS A 73 6.15 7.32 7.37
C LYS A 73 6.17 5.84 7.67
N SER A 74 5.72 5.47 8.86
CA SER A 74 5.44 4.09 9.25
C SER A 74 3.98 3.96 9.69
N VAL A 75 3.47 2.73 9.74
CA VAL A 75 2.09 2.46 10.15
C VAL A 75 1.99 1.38 11.21
N VAL A 76 1.13 1.61 12.20
CA VAL A 76 0.73 0.64 13.21
C VAL A 76 -0.71 0.26 12.94
N LEU A 77 -0.94 -1.01 12.59
CA LEU A 77 -2.27 -1.56 12.45
C LEU A 77 -2.78 -2.04 13.82
N PRO A 78 -4.08 -1.92 14.09
CA PRO A 78 -4.66 -2.42 15.33
C PRO A 78 -4.56 -3.94 15.37
N ASP A 79 -4.27 -4.46 16.55
CA ASP A 79 -4.02 -5.88 16.80
C ASP A 79 -5.34 -6.64 16.97
N GLU A 80 -6.22 -6.58 15.98
CA GLU A 80 -7.49 -7.32 16.02
C GLU A 80 -7.78 -7.94 14.66
N GLY A 81 -8.13 -9.23 14.68
CA GLY A 81 -8.40 -10.11 13.53
C GLY A 81 -9.65 -9.74 12.71
N GLU A 82 -9.88 -8.46 12.48
CA GLU A 82 -10.94 -7.98 11.61
C GLU A 82 -10.61 -8.32 10.15
N GLN A 83 -11.13 -9.44 9.67
CA GLN A 83 -11.11 -9.81 8.24
C GLN A 83 -11.51 -8.65 7.31
N ARG A 84 -12.34 -7.72 7.81
CA ARG A 84 -12.76 -6.50 7.09
C ARG A 84 -11.57 -5.56 6.80
N ALA A 85 -10.66 -5.38 7.74
CA ALA A 85 -9.46 -4.57 7.54
C ALA A 85 -8.58 -5.19 6.45
N LEU A 86 -8.37 -6.51 6.47
CA LEU A 86 -7.60 -7.20 5.43
C LEU A 86 -8.23 -7.02 4.04
N LEU A 87 -9.55 -7.18 3.90
CA LEU A 87 -10.24 -6.99 2.62
C LEU A 87 -10.13 -5.55 2.11
N LEU A 88 -10.26 -4.57 3.01
CA LEU A 88 -10.08 -3.15 2.66
C LEU A 88 -8.65 -2.85 2.21
N LEU A 89 -7.65 -3.43 2.89
CA LEU A 89 -6.25 -3.29 2.53
C LEU A 89 -5.92 -3.99 1.20
N MET A 90 -6.47 -5.18 0.95
CA MET A 90 -6.31 -5.88 -0.33
C MET A 90 -6.87 -5.05 -1.49
N HIS A 91 -8.11 -4.57 -1.35
CA HIS A 91 -8.74 -3.74 -2.37
C HIS A 91 -7.98 -2.42 -2.59
N ALA A 92 -7.51 -1.80 -1.51
CA ALA A 92 -6.68 -0.59 -1.61
C ALA A 92 -5.34 -0.86 -2.31
N ALA A 93 -4.67 -1.96 -2.00
CA ALA A 93 -3.43 -2.34 -2.67
C ALA A 93 -3.65 -2.57 -4.17
N GLU A 94 -4.76 -3.21 -4.56
CA GLU A 94 -5.11 -3.41 -5.97
C GLU A 94 -5.36 -2.08 -6.71
N LEU A 95 -5.95 -1.08 -6.05
CA LEU A 95 -6.10 0.25 -6.62
C LEU A 95 -4.76 0.99 -6.77
N VAL A 96 -3.87 0.80 -5.80
CA VAL A 96 -2.54 1.43 -5.80
C VAL A 96 -1.67 0.83 -6.89
N PHE A 97 -1.57 -0.50 -6.92
CA PHE A 97 -0.62 -1.23 -7.77
C PHE A 97 -1.19 -1.67 -9.11
N LYS A 98 -2.52 -1.74 -9.26
CA LYS A 98 -3.21 -2.19 -10.48
C LYS A 98 -2.60 -3.49 -11.03
N PRO A 99 -2.49 -4.54 -10.20
CA PRO A 99 -1.71 -5.73 -10.55
C PRO A 99 -2.28 -6.44 -11.77
N VAL A 100 -1.38 -6.98 -12.59
CA VAL A 100 -1.71 -7.92 -13.67
C VAL A 100 -0.97 -9.21 -13.36
N ARG A 101 -1.69 -10.34 -13.36
CA ARG A 101 -1.13 -11.64 -12.97
C ARG A 101 0.14 -11.97 -13.78
N GLY A 102 1.21 -12.40 -13.09
CA GLY A 102 2.48 -12.78 -13.70
C GLY A 102 3.31 -11.59 -14.22
N LYS A 103 2.95 -10.36 -13.89
CA LYS A 103 3.66 -9.14 -14.32
C LYS A 103 4.39 -8.46 -13.18
N THR A 104 5.45 -7.74 -13.56
CA THR A 104 6.20 -6.85 -12.68
C THR A 104 5.44 -5.54 -12.49
N ILE A 105 5.36 -5.08 -11.24
CA ILE A 105 4.74 -3.84 -10.83
C ILE A 105 5.86 -2.81 -10.63
N GLU A 106 5.84 -1.75 -11.43
CA GLU A 106 6.76 -0.62 -11.34
C GLU A 106 6.33 0.33 -10.22
N LEU A 107 7.15 0.42 -9.17
CA LEU A 107 6.87 1.18 -7.96
C LEU A 107 7.31 2.64 -8.06
N TYR A 108 8.26 2.96 -8.95
CA TYR A 108 8.84 4.31 -9.04
C TYR A 108 7.81 5.41 -9.29
N PRO A 109 6.82 5.27 -10.18
CA PRO A 109 5.79 6.30 -10.38
C PRO A 109 4.98 6.59 -9.11
N ILE A 110 4.73 5.56 -8.29
CA ILE A 110 3.98 5.67 -7.03
C ILE A 110 4.85 6.35 -5.97
N PHE A 111 6.10 5.90 -5.85
CA PHE A 111 7.10 6.50 -4.96
C PHE A 111 7.28 7.99 -5.28
N GLU A 112 7.49 8.32 -6.55
CA GLU A 112 7.68 9.70 -7.02
C GLU A 112 6.47 10.57 -6.63
N TYR A 113 5.25 10.09 -6.87
CA TYR A 113 4.02 10.81 -6.47
C TYR A 113 4.00 11.16 -4.98
N CYS A 114 4.40 10.23 -4.09
CA CYS A 114 4.42 10.46 -2.65
C CYS A 114 5.39 11.59 -2.25
N TRP A 115 6.51 11.71 -2.96
CA TRP A 115 7.53 12.74 -2.73
C TRP A 115 7.29 14.04 -3.50
N MET A 116 6.39 14.05 -4.49
CA MET A 116 6.01 15.27 -5.20
C MET A 116 5.27 16.25 -4.29
N ALA A 117 5.60 17.53 -4.45
CA ALA A 117 4.83 18.62 -3.85
C ALA A 117 3.37 18.60 -4.33
N PRO A 118 2.38 18.91 -3.46
CA PRO A 118 0.96 18.76 -3.78
C PRO A 118 0.52 19.41 -5.10
N GLU A 119 1.02 20.60 -5.40
CA GLU A 119 0.71 21.36 -6.61
C GLU A 119 1.23 20.72 -7.91
N LYS A 120 2.21 19.80 -7.81
CA LYS A 120 2.77 19.08 -8.97
C LYS A 120 2.08 17.74 -9.23
N ARG A 121 1.37 17.19 -8.23
CA ARG A 121 0.76 15.85 -8.29
C ARG A 121 -0.28 15.69 -9.38
N ALA A 122 -0.93 16.77 -9.81
CA ALA A 122 -1.89 16.76 -10.91
C ALA A 122 -1.29 16.32 -12.27
N ARG A 123 0.04 16.30 -12.39
CA ARG A 123 0.77 15.87 -13.60
C ARG A 123 1.60 14.60 -13.38
N ALA A 124 1.50 13.97 -12.22
CA ALA A 124 2.24 12.76 -11.91
C ALA A 124 1.82 11.60 -12.85
N ALA A 125 2.78 10.75 -13.20
CA ALA A 125 2.56 9.60 -14.07
C ALA A 125 1.62 8.56 -13.44
N TRP A 126 1.73 8.39 -12.12
CA TRP A 126 0.74 7.69 -11.32
C TRP A 126 -0.17 8.71 -10.64
N GLN A 127 -1.47 8.41 -10.65
CA GLN A 127 -2.46 9.17 -9.90
C GLN A 127 -3.39 8.23 -9.16
N PRO A 128 -3.85 8.64 -7.97
CA PRO A 128 -4.92 7.98 -7.28
C PRO A 128 -6.26 8.31 -7.95
N THR A 129 -6.49 7.81 -9.17
CA THR A 129 -7.68 8.16 -9.96
C THR A 129 -9.00 7.68 -9.33
N ASP A 130 -8.94 6.80 -8.33
CA ASP A 130 -10.10 6.11 -7.77
C ASP A 130 -10.04 5.94 -6.23
N ILE A 131 -9.24 6.78 -5.52
CA ILE A 131 -9.20 6.83 -4.04
C ILE A 131 -10.35 7.65 -3.49
#